data_AF-A0A1Q9F4R9-F1
#
_entry.id   AF-A0A1Q9F4R9-F1
#
_cell.length_a   1.000
_cell.length_b   1.000
_cell.length_c   1.000
_cell.angle_alpha   90.00
_cell.angle_beta   90.00
_cell.angle_gamma   90.00
#
_symmetry.space_group_name_H-M   'P 1'
#
loop_
_entity.id
_entity.type
_entity.pdbx_description
1 polymer ?
#
loop_
_entity_poly.entity_id
_entity_poly.type
_entity_poly.pdbx_seq_one_letter_code
_entity_poly.pdbx_strand_id
1 'polypeptide(L)'
;MRTSLPYQLTGYHWLVRLGRLRQARNNARNGLGCILADDMGLGKTLQAISLMLYLKSNGLLTKPMLVVVPTGLLGTWQRELKQWAGSSIAEYLDYSP
;
A
#
# COMPACT_ATOMS: atom_id res chain seq x y z
N MET A 1 -13.27 -3.14 17.04
CA MET A 1 -12.77 -2.17 16.04
C MET A 1 -11.25 -2.20 16.12
N ARG A 2 -10.54 -2.76 15.12
CA ARG A 2 -9.06 -2.81 15.15
C ARG A 2 -8.53 -1.43 14.75
N THR A 3 -7.92 -0.71 15.68
CA THR A 3 -7.24 0.56 15.42
C THR A 3 -5.78 0.31 15.06
N SER A 4 -5.18 1.19 14.25
CA SER A 4 -3.76 1.13 13.94
C SER A 4 -2.93 1.32 15.22
N LEU A 5 -1.99 0.41 15.47
CA LEU A 5 -1.07 0.53 16.61
C LEU A 5 -0.05 1.66 16.36
N PRO A 6 0.51 2.30 17.41
CA PRO A 6 1.37 3.49 17.26
C PRO A 6 2.57 3.31 16.31
N TYR A 7 3.17 2.11 16.30
CA TYR A 7 4.26 1.78 15.37
C TYR A 7 3.77 1.70 13.92
N GLN A 8 2.54 1.24 13.68
CA GLN A 8 1.95 1.18 12.34
C GLN A 8 1.69 2.58 11.80
N LEU A 9 1.28 3.49 12.67
CA LEU A 9 1.08 4.90 12.33
C LEU A 9 2.42 5.55 11.96
N THR A 10 3.48 5.25 12.70
CA THR A 10 4.84 5.73 12.41
C THR A 10 5.32 5.25 11.04
N GLY A 11 5.20 3.95 10.76
CA GLY A 11 5.54 3.38 9.45
C GLY A 11 4.70 3.98 8.31
N TYR A 12 3.40 4.17 8.54
CA TYR A 12 2.49 4.81 7.58
C TYR A 12 2.90 6.26 7.27
N HIS A 13 3.23 7.08 8.27
CA HIS A 13 3.69 8.45 8.05
C HIS A 13 4.98 8.50 7.23
N TRP A 14 5.90 7.58 7.48
CA TRP A 14 7.13 7.45 6.70
C TRP A 14 6.84 7.09 5.24
N LEU A 15 5.93 6.15 4.99
CA LEU A 15 5.49 5.77 3.64
C LEU A 15 4.80 6.92 2.89
N VAL A 16 3.92 7.67 3.56
CA VAL A 16 3.25 8.84 2.96
C VAL A 16 4.27 9.91 2.56
N ARG A 17 5.26 10.17 3.41
CA ARG A 17 6.36 11.10 3.09
C ARG A 17 7.10 10.66 1.82
N LEU A 18 7.45 9.38 1.73
CA LEU A 18 8.14 8.83 0.56
C LEU A 18 7.29 8.84 -0.70
N GLY A 19 5.99 8.49 -0.61
CA GLY A 19 5.06 8.54 -1.73
C GLY A 19 4.93 9.94 -2.31
N ARG A 20 4.83 10.98 -1.46
CA ARG A 20 4.84 12.38 -1.88
C ARG A 20 6.17 12.78 -2.53
N LEU A 21 7.30 12.38 -1.95
CA LEU A 21 8.63 12.68 -2.50
C LEU A 21 8.87 12.01 -3.87
N ARG A 22 8.35 10.80 -4.08
CA ARG A 22 8.41 10.09 -5.36
C ARG A 22 7.68 10.86 -6.45
N GLN A 23 6.50 11.41 -6.17
CA GLN A 23 5.72 12.18 -7.14
C GLN A 23 6.32 13.54 -7.46
N ALA A 24 6.87 14.24 -6.46
CA ALA A 24 7.61 15.48 -6.70
C ALA A 24 8.82 15.28 -7.63
N ARG A 25 9.36 14.05 -7.69
CA ARG A 25 10.48 13.66 -8.54
C ARG A 25 10.09 12.93 -9.83
N ASN A 26 8.81 12.86 -10.22
CA ASN A 26 8.33 12.08 -11.39
C ASN A 26 8.96 12.43 -12.76
N ASN A 27 9.80 13.48 -12.83
CA ASN A 27 10.58 13.84 -14.02
C ASN A 27 12.05 13.34 -13.97
N ALA A 28 12.57 12.98 -12.78
CA ALA A 28 13.90 12.44 -12.62
C ALA A 28 13.82 10.91 -12.66
N ARG A 29 14.64 10.28 -13.51
CA ARG A 29 14.78 8.81 -13.68
C ARG A 29 15.08 8.02 -12.39
N ASN A 30 15.20 8.69 -11.24
CA ASN A 30 15.63 8.16 -9.95
C ASN A 30 14.51 8.29 -8.89
N GLY A 31 13.32 7.76 -9.19
CA GLY A 31 12.26 7.65 -8.19
C GLY A 31 12.75 6.83 -6.99
N LEU A 32 12.64 7.37 -5.78
CA LEU A 32 13.01 6.66 -4.56
C LEU A 32 12.06 5.46 -4.37
N GLY A 33 12.64 4.29 -4.16
CA GLY A 33 11.96 3.10 -3.64
C GLY A 33 12.11 3.02 -2.12
N CYS A 34 11.37 2.12 -1.49
CA CYS A 34 11.48 1.87 -0.05
C CYS A 34 11.32 0.38 0.25
N ILE A 35 12.00 -0.08 1.31
CA ILE A 35 11.87 -1.43 1.83
C ILE A 35 11.30 -1.31 3.25
N LEU A 36 10.15 -1.95 3.48
CA LEU A 36 9.57 -2.11 4.81
C LEU A 36 10.13 -3.41 5.41
N ALA A 37 11.19 -3.29 6.19
CA ALA A 37 11.90 -4.42 6.80
C ALA A 37 11.48 -4.72 8.25
N ASP A 38 10.31 -4.22 8.67
CA ASP A 38 9.77 -4.48 10.01
C ASP A 38 9.45 -5.97 10.23
N ASP A 39 9.42 -6.41 11.49
CA ASP A 39 9.06 -7.78 11.90
C ASP A 39 7.73 -8.28 11.31
N MET A 40 7.66 -9.60 11.10
CA MET A 40 6.44 -10.28 10.66
C MET A 40 5.29 -10.06 11.67
N GLY A 41 4.07 -9.90 11.18
CA GLY A 41 2.89 -9.66 12.04
C GLY A 41 2.60 -8.20 12.41
N LEU A 42 3.50 -7.25 12.11
CA LEU A 42 3.30 -5.82 12.37
C LEU A 42 2.29 -5.12 11.42
N GLY A 43 1.59 -5.86 10.56
CA GLY A 43 0.53 -5.30 9.72
C GLY A 43 1.03 -4.49 8.51
N LYS A 44 2.14 -4.92 7.89
CA LYS A 44 2.68 -4.32 6.65
C LYS A 44 1.64 -4.24 5.52
N THR A 45 0.77 -5.24 5.40
CA THR A 45 -0.35 -5.24 4.44
C THR A 45 -1.30 -4.07 4.69
N LEU A 46 -1.68 -3.84 5.95
CA LEU A 46 -2.55 -2.72 6.33
C LEU A 46 -1.88 -1.38 6.01
N GLN A 47 -0.60 -1.23 6.36
CA GLN A 47 0.16 -0.01 6.04
C GLN A 47 0.21 0.27 4.53
N ALA A 48 0.42 -0.78 3.71
CA ALA A 48 0.40 -0.67 2.26
C ALA A 48 -0.99 -0.24 1.75
N ILE A 49 -2.07 -0.88 2.21
CA ILE A 49 -3.45 -0.52 1.82
C ILE A 49 -3.78 0.92 2.25
N SER A 50 -3.40 1.33 3.46
CA SER A 50 -3.58 2.70 3.94
C SER A 50 -2.85 3.71 3.06
N LEU A 51 -1.62 3.40 2.63
CA LEU A 51 -0.88 4.24 1.68
C LEU A 51 -1.62 4.34 0.34
N MET A 52 -2.16 3.24 -0.19
CA MET A 52 -2.90 3.24 -1.45
C MET A 52 -4.14 4.12 -1.38
N LEU A 53 -4.93 3.99 -0.30
CA LEU A 53 -6.11 4.80 -0.05
C LEU A 53 -5.76 6.27 0.10
N TYR A 54 -4.69 6.58 0.83
CA TYR A 54 -4.18 7.94 1.00
C TYR A 54 -3.80 8.57 -0.34
N LEU A 55 -3.06 7.86 -1.19
CA LEU A 55 -2.67 8.37 -2.51
C LEU A 55 -3.90 8.60 -3.39
N LYS A 56 -4.90 7.70 -3.32
CA LYS A 56 -6.14 7.84 -4.08
C LYS A 56 -6.97 9.05 -3.60
N SER A 57 -7.20 9.19 -2.29
CA SER A 57 -8.04 10.25 -1.73
C SER A 57 -7.47 11.65 -1.93
N ASN A 58 -6.15 11.78 -2.05
CA ASN A 58 -5.47 13.03 -2.32
C ASN A 58 -5.27 13.31 -3.83
N GLY A 59 -5.86 12.50 -4.73
CA GLY A 59 -5.71 12.67 -6.17
C GLY A 59 -4.29 12.43 -6.71
N LEU A 60 -3.43 11.83 -5.89
CA LEU A 60 -2.03 11.57 -6.20
C LEU A 60 -1.90 10.28 -7.05
N LEU A 61 -2.87 9.37 -6.96
CA LEU A 61 -2.85 8.13 -7.71
C LEU A 61 -3.36 8.32 -9.16
N THR A 62 -2.46 8.64 -10.09
CA THR A 62 -2.82 8.88 -11.51
C THR A 62 -2.72 7.62 -12.39
N LYS A 63 -2.10 6.54 -11.89
CA LYS A 63 -1.92 5.27 -12.60
C LYS A 63 -2.28 4.08 -11.68
N PRO A 64 -2.65 2.91 -12.24
CA PRO A 64 -2.87 1.70 -11.45
C PRO A 64 -1.63 1.33 -10.62
N MET A 65 -1.85 0.77 -9.43
CA MET A 65 -0.79 0.16 -8.62
C MET A 65 -0.79 -1.34 -8.83
N LEU A 66 0.40 -1.91 -9.02
CA LEU A 66 0.62 -3.36 -9.07
C LEU A 66 1.13 -3.83 -7.71
N VAL A 67 0.45 -4.82 -7.14
CA VAL A 67 0.90 -5.55 -5.96
C VAL A 67 1.30 -6.95 -6.41
N VAL A 68 2.55 -7.34 -6.14
CA VAL A 68 3.05 -8.69 -6.42
C VAL A 68 3.25 -9.42 -5.10
N VAL A 69 2.59 -10.56 -4.95
CA VAL A 69 2.69 -11.41 -3.74
C VAL A 69 2.69 -12.88 -4.13
N PRO A 70 3.26 -13.77 -3.29
CA PRO A 70 3.09 -15.21 -3.42
C PRO A 70 1.60 -15.60 -3.49
N THR A 71 1.27 -16.61 -4.30
CA THR A 71 -0.11 -17.07 -4.55
C THR A 71 -0.88 -17.36 -3.27
N GLY A 72 -0.22 -17.97 -2.27
CA GLY A 72 -0.83 -18.27 -0.96
C GLY A 72 -1.26 -17.03 -0.15
N LEU A 73 -0.78 -15.84 -0.49
CA LEU A 73 -1.15 -14.59 0.18
C LEU A 73 -2.26 -13.83 -0.55
N LEU A 74 -2.64 -14.20 -1.78
CA LEU A 74 -3.67 -13.51 -2.55
C LEU A 74 -4.99 -13.40 -1.78
N GLY A 75 -5.48 -14.52 -1.23
CA GLY A 75 -6.73 -14.53 -0.47
C GLY A 75 -6.69 -13.67 0.81
N THR A 76 -5.50 -13.55 1.44
CA THR A 76 -5.33 -12.64 2.57
C THR A 76 -5.42 -11.19 2.13
N TRP A 77 -4.76 -10.84 1.02
CA TRP A 77 -4.81 -9.49 0.45
C TRP A 77 -6.22 -9.09 0.01
N GLN A 78 -6.96 -9.97 -0.65
CA GLN A 78 -8.35 -9.71 -1.03
C GLN A 78 -9.24 -9.44 0.19
N ARG A 79 -9.10 -10.26 1.24
CA ARG A 79 -9.87 -10.06 2.48
C ARG A 79 -9.57 -8.71 3.12
N GLU A 80 -8.29 -8.36 3.25
CA GLU A 80 -7.87 -7.08 3.82
C GLU A 80 -8.31 -5.89 2.94
N LEU A 81 -8.18 -5.99 1.61
CA LEU A 81 -8.66 -4.97 0.67
C LEU A 81 -10.17 -4.77 0.79
N LYS A 82 -10.95 -5.85 0.77
CA LYS A 82 -12.41 -5.77 0.94
C LYS A 82 -12.80 -5.18 2.29
N GLN A 83 -12.05 -5.52 3.34
CA GLN A 83 -12.31 -5.03 4.70
C GLN A 83 -11.98 -3.54 4.87
N TRP A 84 -10.85 -3.08 4.35
CA TRP A 84 -10.33 -1.72 4.61
C TRP A 84 -10.59 -0.72 3.49
N ALA A 85 -10.55 -1.16 2.24
CA ALA A 85 -10.77 -0.32 1.07
C ALA A 85 -12.21 -0.42 0.53
N GLY A 86 -12.90 -1.54 0.74
CA GLY A 86 -14.26 -1.76 0.26
C GLY A 86 -14.38 -1.51 -1.25
N SER A 87 -15.35 -0.72 -1.68
CA SER A 87 -15.52 -0.30 -3.08
C SER A 87 -14.61 0.86 -3.51
N SER A 88 -13.77 1.39 -2.61
CA SER A 88 -12.87 2.51 -2.91
C SER A 88 -11.68 2.09 -3.75
N ILE A 89 -11.39 0.80 -3.94
CA ILE A 89 -10.32 0.31 -4.81
C ILE A 89 -10.91 -0.82 -5.66
N ALA A 90 -10.73 -0.73 -6.98
CA ALA A 90 -11.03 -1.84 -7.87
C ALA A 90 -9.81 -2.77 -7.93
N GLU A 91 -10.00 -4.06 -7.65
CA GLU A 91 -8.95 -5.07 -7.76
C GLU A 91 -9.11 -5.89 -9.04
N TYR A 92 -7.98 -6.20 -9.68
CA TYR A 92 -7.89 -7.16 -10.78
C TYR A 92 -6.85 -8.20 -10.38
N LEU A 93 -7.20 -9.48 -10.50
CA LEU A 93 -6.35 -10.59 -10.08
C LEU A 93 -5.92 -11.39 -11.29
N ASP A 94 -4.62 -11.53 -11.44
CA ASP A 94 -4.01 -12.40 -12.43
C ASP A 94 -3.41 -13.60 -11.71
N TYR A 95 -3.96 -14.79 -11.99
CA TYR A 95 -3.41 -16.06 -11.56
C TYR A 95 -2.52 -16.55 -12.69
N SER A 96 -1.28 -16.08 -12.76
CA SER A 96 -0.29 -16.70 -13.63
C SER A 96 0.03 -18.11 -13.08
N PRO A 97 -0.17 -19.18 -13.87
CA PRO A 97 0.16 -20.55 -13.48
C PRO A 97 1.66 -20.82 -13.49
#